data_AF-A0A9D7FSC4-F1
#
_entry.id   AF-A0A9D7FSC4-F1
#
_cell.length_a   1.000
_cell.length_b   1.000
_cell.length_c   1.000
_cell.angle_alpha   90.00
_cell.angle_beta   90.00
_cell.angle_gamma   90.00
#
_symmetry.space_group_name_H-M   'P 1'
#
loop_
_entity.id
_entity.type
_entity.pdbx_description
1 polymer ?
#
loop_
_entity_poly.entity_id
_entity_poly.type
_entity_poly.pdbx_seq_one_letter_code
_entity_poly.pdbx_strand_id
1 'polypeptide(L)'
;MEVEKSSQKTKKNIKNQNKKSSSIKNKNLYRERNAQYKRNKEEKYRENGFINTKIYLGRDVYERLAEIYEDLLGEKLNFTGRKNTDDLSRVISYCIVKLYRAVYIHNNKGSLDDIVPAKTKKAQQMYDLYQAVLYRSLLKTSYSSMVSELSNSGLKPPEVLFSTRYQHRKDFQWDEEKLIDLMELERINEKIKDLNSDKSTGAA
;
A
#
# COMPACT_ATOMS: atom_id res chain seq x y z
N MET A 1 -62.20 9.01 -28.88
CA MET A 1 -60.92 9.73 -28.66
C MET A 1 -60.19 9.09 -27.46
N GLU A 2 -59.83 7.80 -27.53
CA GLU A 2 -59.24 7.06 -26.38
C GLU A 2 -58.00 6.21 -26.71
N VAL A 3 -57.58 6.14 -27.97
CA VAL A 3 -56.48 5.26 -28.39
C VAL A 3 -55.08 5.87 -28.12
N GLU A 4 -54.97 7.20 -27.98
CA GLU A 4 -53.66 7.86 -27.83
C GLU A 4 -53.11 7.90 -26.39
N LYS A 5 -53.96 7.79 -25.36
CA LYS A 5 -53.52 7.82 -23.94
C LYS A 5 -52.91 6.49 -23.47
N SER A 6 -53.29 5.37 -24.10
CA SER A 6 -52.74 4.03 -23.80
C SER A 6 -51.27 3.93 -24.22
N SER A 7 -50.97 4.27 -25.47
CA SER A 7 -49.62 4.17 -26.07
C SER A 7 -48.56 5.04 -25.40
N GLN A 8 -48.94 6.19 -24.82
CA GLN A 8 -48.01 7.06 -24.08
C GLN A 8 -47.67 6.53 -22.68
N LYS A 9 -48.61 5.87 -21.98
CA LYS A 9 -48.37 5.22 -20.68
C LYS A 9 -47.44 4.01 -20.83
N THR A 10 -47.60 3.21 -21.87
CA THR A 10 -46.75 2.03 -22.15
C THR A 10 -45.31 2.45 -22.49
N LYS A 11 -45.12 3.49 -23.32
CA LYS A 11 -43.78 4.02 -23.66
C LYS A 11 -43.03 4.63 -22.46
N LYS A 12 -43.74 5.29 -21.52
CA LYS A 12 -43.14 5.79 -20.26
C LYS A 12 -42.71 4.65 -19.33
N ASN A 13 -43.50 3.58 -19.21
CA ASN A 13 -43.17 2.44 -18.36
C ASN A 13 -41.96 1.62 -18.89
N ILE A 14 -41.87 1.41 -20.20
CA ILE A 14 -40.74 0.70 -20.84
C ILE A 14 -39.44 1.52 -20.71
N LYS A 15 -39.50 2.85 -20.90
CA LYS A 15 -38.32 3.74 -20.68
C LYS A 15 -37.84 3.72 -19.22
N ASN A 16 -38.74 3.65 -18.24
CA ASN A 16 -38.38 3.57 -16.82
C ASN A 16 -37.83 2.20 -16.40
N GLN A 17 -38.36 1.10 -16.96
CA GLN A 17 -37.80 -0.24 -16.73
C GLN A 17 -36.40 -0.39 -17.35
N ASN A 18 -36.17 0.14 -18.56
CA ASN A 18 -34.85 0.14 -19.19
C ASN A 18 -33.83 1.01 -18.46
N LYS A 19 -34.23 2.17 -17.90
CA LYS A 19 -33.36 2.99 -17.04
C LYS A 19 -33.04 2.34 -15.69
N LYS A 20 -33.99 1.64 -15.05
CA LYS A 20 -33.73 0.86 -13.83
C LYS A 20 -32.81 -0.33 -14.12
N SER A 21 -33.03 -1.04 -15.23
CA SER A 21 -32.20 -2.14 -15.71
C SER A 21 -30.76 -1.71 -16.01
N SER A 22 -30.55 -0.58 -16.70
CA SER A 22 -29.20 -0.05 -16.98
C SER A 22 -28.50 0.47 -15.72
N SER A 23 -29.22 1.10 -14.79
CA SER A 23 -28.70 1.50 -13.48
C SER A 23 -28.25 0.29 -12.64
N ILE A 24 -28.99 -0.82 -12.66
CA ILE A 24 -28.63 -2.04 -11.94
C ILE A 24 -27.42 -2.71 -12.59
N LYS A 25 -27.36 -2.80 -13.92
CA LYS A 25 -26.20 -3.31 -14.67
C LYS A 25 -24.93 -2.50 -14.36
N ASN A 26 -25.02 -1.16 -14.33
CA ASN A 26 -23.88 -0.30 -14.00
C ASN A 26 -23.41 -0.47 -12.55
N LYS A 27 -24.32 -0.67 -11.59
CA LYS A 27 -23.96 -0.98 -10.19
C LYS A 27 -23.28 -2.33 -10.05
N ASN A 28 -23.72 -3.35 -10.79
CA ASN A 28 -23.12 -4.68 -10.77
C ASN A 28 -21.72 -4.65 -11.41
N LEU A 29 -21.54 -4.00 -12.56
CA LEU A 29 -20.23 -3.80 -13.19
C LEU A 29 -19.25 -3.06 -12.28
N TYR A 30 -19.74 -2.03 -11.55
CA TYR A 30 -18.92 -1.32 -10.57
C TYR A 30 -18.48 -2.22 -9.41
N ARG A 31 -19.38 -3.07 -8.89
CA ARG A 31 -19.07 -4.04 -7.83
C ARG A 31 -18.05 -5.07 -8.29
N GLU A 32 -18.22 -5.62 -9.48
CA GLU A 32 -17.29 -6.58 -10.09
C GLU A 32 -15.91 -5.96 -10.30
N ARG A 33 -15.85 -4.76 -10.88
CA ARG A 33 -14.59 -4.02 -11.06
C ARG A 33 -13.88 -3.75 -9.73
N ASN A 34 -14.62 -3.34 -8.70
CA ASN A 34 -14.05 -3.13 -7.37
C ASN A 34 -13.57 -4.42 -6.71
N ALA A 35 -14.29 -5.52 -6.88
CA ALA A 35 -13.89 -6.82 -6.38
C ALA A 35 -12.60 -7.30 -7.07
N GLN A 36 -12.51 -7.14 -8.40
CA GLN A 36 -11.31 -7.46 -9.16
C GLN A 36 -10.12 -6.59 -8.73
N TYR A 37 -10.32 -5.28 -8.55
CA TYR A 37 -9.27 -4.39 -8.06
C TYR A 37 -8.73 -4.84 -6.68
N LYS A 38 -9.61 -5.23 -5.76
CA LYS A 38 -9.20 -5.75 -4.44
C LYS A 38 -8.41 -7.05 -4.57
N ARG A 39 -8.86 -7.99 -5.40
CA ARG A 39 -8.14 -9.26 -5.66
C ARG A 39 -6.75 -9.01 -6.23
N ASN A 40 -6.65 -8.20 -7.27
CA ASN A 40 -5.35 -7.85 -7.88
C ASN A 40 -4.41 -7.17 -6.88
N LYS A 41 -4.96 -6.32 -5.99
CA LYS A 41 -4.18 -5.67 -4.94
C LYS A 41 -3.67 -6.67 -3.90
N GLU A 42 -4.52 -7.59 -3.45
CA GLU A 42 -4.15 -8.67 -2.51
C GLU A 42 -3.12 -9.63 -3.11
N GLU A 43 -3.25 -9.96 -4.40
CA GLU A 43 -2.29 -10.76 -5.14
C GLU A 43 -0.92 -10.08 -5.20
N LYS A 44 -0.87 -8.78 -5.55
CA LYS A 44 0.36 -8.00 -5.55
C LYS A 44 1.05 -7.95 -4.18
N TYR A 45 0.29 -7.80 -3.11
CA TYR A 45 0.86 -7.84 -1.75
C TYR A 45 1.46 -9.21 -1.42
N ARG A 46 0.77 -10.28 -1.80
CA ARG A 46 1.25 -11.65 -1.58
C ARG A 46 2.53 -11.95 -2.36
N GLU A 47 2.59 -11.53 -3.63
CA GLU A 47 3.82 -11.64 -4.45
C GLU A 47 5.00 -10.90 -3.83
N ASN A 48 4.72 -9.85 -3.06
CA ASN A 48 5.73 -9.05 -2.35
C ASN A 48 5.96 -9.52 -0.90
N GLY A 49 5.49 -10.72 -0.54
CA GLY A 49 5.72 -11.30 0.78
C GLY A 49 4.86 -10.75 1.91
N PHE A 50 3.89 -9.88 1.61
CA PHE A 50 2.98 -9.34 2.63
C PHE A 50 1.84 -10.33 2.90
N ILE A 51 1.62 -10.58 4.19
CA ILE A 51 0.55 -11.46 4.65
C ILE A 51 -0.65 -10.61 5.09
N ASN A 52 -1.78 -10.79 4.42
CA ASN A 52 -3.03 -10.17 4.85
C ASN A 52 -3.60 -10.93 6.05
N THR A 53 -3.68 -10.25 7.20
CA THR A 53 -4.19 -10.82 8.44
C THR A 53 -5.35 -9.98 8.96
N LYS A 54 -6.47 -10.64 9.32
CA LYS A 54 -7.57 -9.97 10.00
C LYS A 54 -7.24 -9.82 11.48
N ILE A 55 -7.08 -8.58 11.92
CA ILE A 55 -6.78 -8.21 13.30
C ILE A 55 -8.02 -7.61 13.96
N TYR A 56 -8.35 -8.08 15.16
CA TYR A 56 -9.36 -7.48 16.03
C TYR A 56 -8.64 -6.67 17.09
N LEU A 57 -8.93 -5.37 17.14
CA LEU A 57 -8.30 -4.44 18.06
C LEU A 57 -9.33 -4.02 19.10
N GLY A 58 -8.94 -4.08 20.38
CA GLY A 58 -9.68 -3.44 21.46
C GLY A 58 -9.81 -1.94 21.20
N ARG A 59 -10.83 -1.31 21.77
CA ARG A 59 -11.08 0.12 21.58
C ARG A 59 -9.89 0.97 22.04
N ASP A 60 -9.34 0.65 23.20
CA ASP A 60 -8.18 1.31 23.81
C ASP A 60 -6.92 1.16 22.94
N VAL A 61 -6.66 -0.03 22.40
CA VAL A 61 -5.54 -0.29 21.49
C VAL A 61 -5.70 0.52 20.22
N TYR A 62 -6.93 0.60 19.69
CA TYR A 62 -7.22 1.37 18.50
C TYR A 62 -7.05 2.89 18.73
N GLU A 63 -7.50 3.40 19.88
CA GLU A 63 -7.31 4.81 20.27
C GLU A 63 -5.82 5.17 20.37
N ARG A 64 -4.99 4.31 20.99
CA ARG A 64 -3.53 4.48 21.03
C ARG A 64 -2.89 4.45 19.63
N LEU A 65 -3.34 3.55 18.75
CA LEU A 65 -2.85 3.49 17.37
C LEU A 65 -3.24 4.75 16.59
N ALA A 66 -4.40 5.34 16.87
CA ALA A 66 -4.81 6.60 16.27
C ALA A 66 -3.95 7.77 16.77
N GLU A 67 -3.61 7.83 18.06
CA GLU A 67 -2.68 8.83 18.59
C GLU A 67 -1.30 8.73 17.93
N ILE A 68 -0.76 7.51 17.81
CA ILE A 68 0.52 7.29 17.12
C ILE A 68 0.40 7.66 15.64
N TYR A 69 -0.71 7.32 14.98
CA TYR A 69 -0.95 7.72 13.59
C TYR A 69 -0.92 9.24 13.41
N GLU A 70 -1.60 9.98 14.29
CA GLU A 70 -1.63 11.44 14.29
C GLU A 70 -0.23 12.04 14.51
N ASP A 71 0.55 11.50 15.45
CA ASP A 71 1.95 11.92 15.68
C ASP A 71 2.84 11.67 14.46
N LEU A 72 2.67 10.53 13.79
CA LEU A 72 3.50 10.14 12.65
C LEU A 72 3.15 10.88 11.36
N LEU A 73 1.86 11.07 11.07
CA LEU A 73 1.37 11.53 9.77
C LEU A 73 0.73 12.92 9.79
N GLY A 74 0.48 13.50 10.97
CA GLY A 74 -0.12 14.83 11.12
C GLY A 74 -1.60 14.92 10.71
N GLU A 75 -2.25 13.78 10.48
CA GLU A 75 -3.64 13.68 10.05
C GLU A 75 -4.44 12.83 11.03
N LYS A 76 -5.71 13.17 11.26
CA LYS A 76 -6.59 12.37 12.12
C LYS A 76 -7.01 11.08 11.43
N LEU A 77 -6.89 9.97 12.12
CA LEU A 77 -7.42 8.70 11.63
C LEU A 77 -8.95 8.78 11.61
N ASN A 78 -9.58 8.50 10.47
CA ASN A 78 -11.03 8.59 10.37
C ASN A 78 -11.71 7.43 11.13
N PHE A 79 -12.36 7.76 12.25
CA PHE A 79 -13.03 6.82 13.16
C PHE A 79 -14.37 6.28 12.65
N THR A 80 -15.11 7.07 11.86
CA THR A 80 -16.52 6.81 11.53
C THR A 80 -16.77 6.52 10.05
N GLY A 81 -15.74 6.70 9.21
CA GLY A 81 -15.80 6.53 7.77
C GLY A 81 -15.14 5.26 7.24
N ARG A 82 -14.61 5.35 6.02
CA ARG A 82 -13.92 4.24 5.34
C ARG A 82 -12.61 3.98 6.08
N LYS A 83 -12.51 2.86 6.80
CA LYS A 83 -11.29 2.45 7.52
C LYS A 83 -10.10 2.43 6.55
N ASN A 84 -9.09 3.25 6.81
CA ASN A 84 -7.83 3.18 6.08
C ASN A 84 -6.95 2.09 6.68
N THR A 85 -7.25 0.84 6.32
CA THR A 85 -6.59 -0.36 6.85
C THR A 85 -5.10 -0.40 6.54
N ASP A 86 -4.69 0.16 5.40
CA ASP A 86 -3.29 0.17 4.96
C ASP A 86 -2.45 1.11 5.83
N ASP A 87 -3.01 2.26 6.17
CA ASP A 87 -2.40 3.23 7.08
C ASP A 87 -2.25 2.66 8.49
N LEU A 88 -3.28 1.96 8.98
CA LEU A 88 -3.22 1.28 10.26
C LEU A 88 -2.16 0.16 10.26
N SER A 89 -2.07 -0.60 9.17
CA SER A 89 -1.02 -1.62 8.98
C SER A 89 0.38 -1.01 9.12
N ARG A 90 0.63 0.15 8.51
CA ARG A 90 1.92 0.86 8.61
C ARG A 90 2.24 1.32 10.02
N VAL A 91 1.27 1.84 10.75
CA VAL A 91 1.47 2.23 12.16
C VAL A 91 1.81 1.01 13.00
N ILE A 92 1.10 -0.11 12.80
CA ILE A 92 1.40 -1.37 13.48
C ILE A 92 2.82 -1.84 13.15
N SER A 93 3.22 -1.83 11.87
CA SER A 93 4.59 -2.16 11.45
C SER A 93 5.62 -1.27 12.13
N TYR A 94 5.41 0.06 12.16
CA TYR A 94 6.27 0.99 12.89
C TYR A 94 6.41 0.61 14.37
N CYS A 95 5.29 0.33 15.04
CA CYS A 95 5.27 -0.01 16.46
C CYS A 95 6.04 -1.32 16.72
N ILE A 96 5.84 -2.33 15.89
CA ILE A 96 6.52 -3.63 16.02
C ILE A 96 8.02 -3.46 15.82
N VAL A 97 8.46 -2.78 14.75
CA VAL A 97 9.90 -2.56 14.48
C VAL A 97 10.54 -1.75 15.61
N LYS A 98 9.88 -0.70 16.10
CA LYS A 98 10.35 0.11 17.22
C LYS A 98 10.49 -0.70 18.50
N LEU A 99 9.48 -1.50 18.84
CA LEU A 99 9.49 -2.37 20.02
C LEU A 99 10.59 -3.43 19.90
N TYR A 100 10.68 -4.09 18.74
CA TYR A 100 11.67 -5.14 18.49
C TYR A 100 13.10 -4.61 18.67
N ARG A 101 13.39 -3.44 18.08
CA ARG A 101 14.67 -2.76 18.28
C ARG A 101 14.94 -2.43 19.75
N ALA A 102 13.98 -1.79 20.42
CA ALA A 102 14.15 -1.32 21.80
C ALA A 102 14.27 -2.45 22.83
N VAL A 103 13.59 -3.58 22.61
CA VAL A 103 13.48 -4.66 23.60
C VAL A 103 14.32 -5.88 23.23
N TYR A 104 14.44 -6.24 21.96
CA TYR A 104 15.12 -7.45 21.54
C TYR A 104 16.54 -7.15 21.05
N ILE A 105 16.71 -6.20 20.14
CA ILE A 105 18.04 -5.85 19.62
C ILE A 105 18.92 -5.26 20.71
N HIS A 106 18.43 -4.22 21.40
CA HIS A 106 19.20 -3.57 22.48
C HIS A 106 19.65 -4.55 23.58
N ASN A 107 18.88 -5.61 23.82
CA ASN A 107 19.18 -6.61 24.85
C ASN A 107 19.90 -7.85 24.29
N ASN A 108 20.41 -7.81 23.04
CA ASN A 108 21.06 -8.94 22.35
C ASN A 108 20.21 -10.22 22.33
N LYS A 109 18.89 -10.08 22.25
CA LYS A 109 17.91 -11.17 22.16
C LYS A 109 17.23 -11.26 20.78
N GLY A 110 17.49 -10.29 19.91
CA GLY A 110 16.96 -10.28 18.55
C GLY A 110 17.80 -11.14 17.61
N SER A 111 17.13 -11.78 16.66
CA SER A 111 17.72 -12.58 15.59
C SER A 111 17.49 -11.98 14.20
N LEU A 112 16.69 -10.91 14.11
CA LEU A 112 16.43 -10.18 12.87
C LEU A 112 17.27 -8.92 12.82
N ASP A 113 17.41 -8.35 11.62
CA ASP A 113 18.22 -7.16 11.38
C ASP A 113 17.73 -5.92 12.16
N ASP A 114 18.67 -5.06 12.55
CA ASP A 114 18.38 -3.78 13.22
C ASP A 114 17.90 -2.71 12.23
N ILE A 115 16.69 -2.89 11.71
CA ILE A 115 16.07 -1.90 10.83
C ILE A 115 15.57 -0.69 11.64
N VAL A 116 15.84 0.51 11.13
CA VAL A 116 15.34 1.77 11.67
C VAL A 116 13.81 1.84 11.50
N PRO A 117 13.04 2.16 12.54
CA PRO A 117 11.60 2.31 12.42
C PRO A 117 11.22 3.42 11.43
N ALA A 118 10.44 3.07 10.40
CA ALA A 118 9.93 4.00 9.40
C ALA A 118 8.76 4.84 9.95
N LYS A 119 8.99 6.14 10.16
CA LYS A 119 8.04 7.07 10.79
C LYS A 119 7.14 7.78 9.78
N THR A 120 7.66 8.14 8.62
CA THR A 120 6.93 8.93 7.62
C THR A 120 6.29 8.05 6.55
N LYS A 121 5.28 8.58 5.83
CA LYS A 121 4.67 7.90 4.66
C LYS A 121 5.75 7.46 3.64
N LYS A 122 6.75 8.30 3.38
CA LYS A 122 7.86 8.01 2.45
C LYS A 122 8.81 6.94 3.00
N ALA A 123 9.20 7.05 4.28
CA ALA A 123 10.03 6.03 4.92
C ALA A 123 9.34 4.66 4.91
N GLN A 124 8.02 4.63 5.14
CA GLN A 124 7.25 3.39 5.10
C GLN A 124 7.19 2.78 3.70
N GLN A 125 7.02 3.59 2.65
CA GLN A 125 7.11 3.10 1.28
C GLN A 125 8.50 2.50 0.97
N MET A 126 9.57 3.12 1.48
CA MET A 126 10.93 2.60 1.32
C MET A 126 11.12 1.27 2.06
N TYR A 127 10.62 1.19 3.29
CA TYR A 127 10.63 -0.04 4.07
C TYR A 127 9.80 -1.15 3.41
N ASP A 128 8.60 -0.84 2.91
CA ASP A 128 7.76 -1.79 2.16
C ASP A 128 8.47 -2.32 0.90
N LEU A 129 9.19 -1.44 0.19
CA LEU A 129 10.00 -1.82 -0.97
C LEU A 129 11.14 -2.76 -0.59
N TYR A 130 11.88 -2.43 0.47
CA TYR A 130 12.94 -3.27 1.01
C TYR A 130 12.40 -4.66 1.41
N GLN A 131 11.29 -4.73 2.14
CA GLN A 131 10.66 -6.01 2.53
C GLN A 131 10.23 -6.84 1.31
N ALA A 132 9.67 -6.20 0.28
CA ALA A 132 9.29 -6.88 -0.95
C ALA A 132 10.48 -7.49 -1.68
N VAL A 133 11.60 -6.75 -1.73
CA VAL A 133 12.83 -7.20 -2.36
C VAL A 133 13.50 -8.31 -1.55
N LEU A 134 13.59 -8.15 -0.23
CA LEU A 134 14.14 -9.15 0.69
C LEU A 134 13.35 -10.47 0.61
N TYR A 135 12.03 -10.42 0.54
CA TYR A 135 11.21 -11.61 0.36
C TYR A 135 11.51 -12.31 -0.98
N ARG A 136 11.65 -11.55 -2.07
CA ARG A 136 11.96 -12.11 -3.40
C ARG A 136 13.37 -12.68 -3.45
N SER A 137 14.34 -12.11 -2.73
CA SER A 137 15.69 -12.67 -2.66
C SER A 137 15.74 -14.02 -1.95
N LEU A 138 14.79 -14.33 -1.06
CA LEU A 138 14.68 -15.67 -0.47
C LEU A 138 14.19 -16.72 -1.47
N LEU A 139 13.53 -16.31 -2.54
CA LEU A 139 12.95 -17.20 -3.54
C LEU A 139 13.84 -17.40 -4.76
N LYS A 140 14.86 -16.56 -4.95
CA LYS A 140 15.68 -16.50 -6.16
C LYS A 140 17.16 -16.67 -5.84
N THR A 141 17.89 -17.21 -6.80
CA THR A 141 19.33 -17.51 -6.66
C THR A 141 20.23 -16.52 -7.40
N SER A 142 19.69 -15.62 -8.24
CA SER A 142 20.48 -14.68 -9.06
C SER A 142 19.90 -13.26 -9.06
N TYR A 143 20.78 -12.26 -8.92
CA TYR A 143 20.43 -10.83 -9.00
C TYR A 143 19.82 -10.44 -10.35
N SER A 144 20.40 -10.86 -11.47
CA SER A 144 19.84 -10.62 -12.82
C SER A 144 18.40 -11.11 -12.96
N SER A 145 18.10 -12.30 -12.41
CA SER A 145 16.73 -12.83 -12.43
C SER A 145 15.78 -12.00 -11.56
N MET A 146 16.25 -11.52 -10.40
CA MET A 146 15.46 -10.64 -9.54
C MET A 146 15.19 -9.28 -10.20
N VAL A 147 16.19 -8.65 -10.80
CA VAL A 147 16.05 -7.38 -11.53
C VAL A 147 15.00 -7.49 -12.63
N SER A 148 15.04 -8.59 -13.39
CA SER A 148 14.06 -8.87 -14.45
C SER A 148 12.64 -9.00 -13.90
N GLU A 149 12.47 -9.71 -12.79
CA GLU A 149 11.17 -9.90 -12.15
C GLU A 149 10.63 -8.61 -11.52
N LEU A 150 11.47 -7.85 -10.81
CA LEU A 150 11.10 -6.56 -10.23
C LEU A 150 10.63 -5.60 -11.31
N SER A 151 11.33 -5.55 -12.44
CA SER A 151 10.93 -4.77 -13.62
C SER A 151 9.57 -5.21 -14.19
N ASN A 152 9.31 -6.52 -14.25
CA ASN A 152 8.06 -7.07 -14.78
C ASN A 152 6.86 -6.93 -13.82
N SER A 153 7.10 -6.94 -12.51
CA SER A 153 6.06 -6.82 -11.48
C SER A 153 5.48 -5.40 -11.32
N GLY A 154 6.09 -4.41 -11.98
CA GLY A 154 5.74 -3.01 -11.85
C GLY A 154 6.08 -2.43 -10.46
N LEU A 155 7.02 -3.05 -9.74
CA LEU A 155 7.70 -2.43 -8.61
C LEU A 155 8.66 -1.35 -9.12
N LYS A 156 8.64 -0.19 -8.46
CA LYS A 156 9.45 0.95 -8.84
C LYS A 156 10.76 0.92 -8.04
N PRO A 157 11.92 1.19 -8.67
CA PRO A 157 13.17 1.29 -7.93
C PRO A 157 13.18 2.53 -7.02
N PRO A 158 14.07 2.56 -6.01
CA PRO A 158 14.08 3.56 -4.93
C PRO A 158 14.02 5.02 -5.40
N GLU A 159 14.69 5.37 -6.49
CA GLU A 159 14.86 6.75 -6.97
C GLU A 159 13.57 7.33 -7.57
N VAL A 160 12.70 6.46 -8.08
CA VAL A 160 11.40 6.85 -8.65
C VAL A 160 10.23 6.56 -7.73
N LEU A 161 10.49 5.98 -6.56
CA LEU A 161 9.45 5.64 -5.59
C LEU A 161 8.61 6.86 -5.19
N PHE A 162 9.25 8.03 -5.09
CA PHE A 162 8.62 9.28 -4.67
C PHE A 162 8.38 10.30 -5.80
N SER A 163 8.87 10.04 -7.02
CA SER A 163 8.75 10.98 -8.14
C SER A 163 7.73 10.52 -9.16
N THR A 164 6.81 11.42 -9.52
CA THR A 164 5.89 11.22 -10.65
C THR A 164 6.52 11.59 -11.99
N ARG A 165 7.56 12.45 -11.99
CA ARG A 165 8.18 12.99 -13.21
C ARG A 165 9.09 12.02 -13.96
N TYR A 166 9.59 10.97 -13.28
CA TYR A 166 10.64 10.11 -13.81
C TYR A 166 10.18 8.67 -14.10
N GLN A 167 8.88 8.38 -14.00
CA GLN A 167 8.34 7.01 -14.05
C GLN A 167 8.54 6.28 -15.39
N HIS A 168 8.87 7.00 -16.46
CA HIS A 168 9.03 6.43 -17.81
C HIS A 168 10.45 6.60 -18.39
N ARG A 169 11.41 7.12 -17.61
CA ARG A 169 12.78 7.28 -18.08
C ARG A 169 13.56 5.97 -17.91
N LYS A 170 14.30 5.55 -18.95
CA LYS A 170 15.10 4.31 -18.96
C LYS A 170 16.16 4.27 -17.86
N ASP A 171 16.70 5.43 -17.50
CA ASP A 171 17.74 5.59 -16.48
C ASP A 171 17.28 5.16 -15.06
N PHE A 172 15.96 5.04 -14.87
CA PHE A 172 15.33 4.69 -13.60
C PHE A 172 14.70 3.29 -13.62
N GLN A 173 15.27 2.38 -14.39
CA GLN A 173 14.95 0.95 -14.32
C GLN A 173 15.72 0.27 -13.19
N TRP A 174 15.27 -0.93 -12.82
CA TRP A 174 16.05 -1.79 -11.93
C TRP A 174 17.34 -2.22 -12.62
N ASP A 175 18.42 -2.22 -11.87
CA ASP A 175 19.70 -2.83 -12.20
C ASP A 175 20.23 -3.54 -10.95
N GLU A 176 21.33 -4.27 -11.09
CA GLU A 176 21.90 -5.05 -9.99
C GLU A 176 22.47 -4.16 -8.89
N GLU A 177 23.03 -2.99 -9.24
CA GLU A 177 23.58 -2.03 -8.28
C GLU A 177 22.49 -1.51 -7.34
N LYS A 178 21.36 -1.04 -7.89
CA LYS A 178 20.20 -0.59 -7.11
C LYS A 178 19.61 -1.69 -6.24
N LEU A 179 19.61 -2.92 -6.73
CA LEU A 179 19.13 -4.07 -5.99
C LEU A 179 20.04 -4.37 -4.78
N ILE A 180 21.35 -4.40 -5.01
CA ILE A 180 22.35 -4.62 -3.95
C ILE A 180 22.27 -3.49 -2.94
N ASP A 181 22.29 -2.23 -3.38
CA ASP A 181 22.21 -1.05 -2.54
C ASP A 181 20.97 -1.03 -1.65
N LEU A 182 19.82 -1.49 -2.18
CA LEU A 182 18.58 -1.59 -1.41
C LEU A 182 18.64 -2.71 -0.37
N MET A 183 19.33 -3.80 -0.66
CA MET A 183 19.46 -4.96 0.24
C MET A 183 20.50 -4.75 1.34
N GLU A 184 21.44 -3.82 1.17
CA GLU A 184 22.42 -3.43 2.19
C GLU A 184 21.76 -2.74 3.39
N LEU A 185 21.86 -3.38 4.56
CA LEU A 185 21.18 -2.96 5.79
C LEU A 185 21.57 -1.53 6.22
N GLU A 186 22.84 -1.18 6.12
CA GLU A 186 23.35 0.16 6.46
C GLU A 186 22.72 1.22 5.54
N ARG A 187 22.70 0.97 4.23
CA ARG A 187 22.16 1.92 3.24
C ARG A 187 20.66 2.13 3.39
N ILE A 188 19.89 1.05 3.58
CA ILE A 188 18.45 1.18 3.81
C ILE A 188 18.17 1.94 5.11
N ASN A 189 18.97 1.72 6.15
CA ASN A 189 18.84 2.43 7.42
C ASN A 189 19.18 3.92 7.29
N GLU A 190 20.24 4.28 6.57
CA GLU A 190 20.56 5.67 6.23
C GLU A 190 19.41 6.30 5.45
N LYS A 191 18.90 5.61 4.42
CA LYS A 191 17.80 6.13 3.62
C LYS A 191 16.51 6.35 4.44
N ILE A 192 16.18 5.41 5.33
CA ILE A 192 15.02 5.55 6.23
C ILE A 192 15.25 6.71 7.22
N LYS A 193 16.45 6.89 7.77
CA LYS A 193 16.78 8.03 8.65
C LYS A 193 16.61 9.36 7.92
N ASP A 194 17.08 9.46 6.69
CA ASP A 194 16.92 10.64 5.86
C ASP A 194 15.44 10.93 5.63
N LEU A 195 14.66 9.93 5.19
CA LEU A 195 13.22 10.07 4.95
C LEU A 195 12.40 10.34 6.21
N ASN A 196 12.90 9.95 7.38
CA ASN A 196 12.31 10.26 8.67
C ASN A 196 12.62 11.70 9.12
N SER A 197 13.78 12.23 8.71
CA SER A 197 14.26 13.57 9.05
C SER A 197 13.80 14.63 8.06
N ASP A 198 13.49 14.21 6.82
CA ASP A 198 12.91 15.01 5.77
C ASP A 198 11.52 15.51 6.19
N LYS A 199 11.49 16.66 6.87
CA LYS A 199 10.30 17.47 7.10
C LYS A 199 9.81 18.12 5.81
N SER A 200 9.80 17.39 4.70
CA SER A 200 9.14 17.82 3.46
C SER A 200 7.63 17.65 3.63
N THR A 201 7.05 18.64 4.33
CA THR A 201 5.74 19.23 4.12
C THR A 201 4.64 18.28 3.62
N GLY A 202 3.68 18.01 4.51
CA GLY A 202 2.29 17.87 4.06
C GLY A 202 1.90 19.10 3.25
N ALA A 203 1.97 18.99 1.93
CA ALA A 203 1.48 19.97 0.97
C ALA A 203 1.36 19.28 -0.40
N ALA A 204 0.25 18.56 -0.58
CA ALA A 204 -0.54 18.47 -1.81
C ALA A 204 -1.81 17.68 -1.52
#